data_AF-A0AAW1JWJ3-F1
#
_entry.id   AF-A0AAW1JWJ3-F1
#
_cell.length_a   1.000
_cell.length_b   1.000
_cell.length_c   1.000
_cell.angle_alpha   90.00
_cell.angle_beta   90.00
_cell.angle_gamma   90.00
#
_symmetry.space_group_name_H-M   'P 1'
#
loop_
_entity.id
_entity.type
_entity.pdbx_description
1 polymer ?
#
loop_
_entity_poly.entity_id
_entity_poly.type
_entity_poly.pdbx_seq_one_letter_code
_entity_poly.pdbx_strand_id
1 'polypeptide(L)'
;MADEWIKFPTDMADIQRNTNTFFEKYGFPVIGVIDCSHIAIVAPPRYDELYPATLFYNRKGYYRQNVQFINDCYLRIINLNARFPGSVHDAAIWSQFNINRYLQNKHLDNTLHYHLLGDEGYPLTP
;
A
#
# COMPACT_ATOMS: atom_id res chain seq x y z
N MET A 1 16.82 -8.73 -2.39
CA MET A 1 15.77 -9.59 -3.00
C MET A 1 14.49 -8.81 -3.31
N ALA A 2 13.68 -8.32 -2.35
CA ALA A 2 12.45 -7.58 -2.72
C ALA A 2 12.72 -6.28 -3.50
N ASP A 3 13.72 -5.49 -3.07
CA ASP A 3 14.07 -4.19 -3.67
C ASP A 3 14.60 -4.28 -5.12
N GLU A 4 14.97 -5.48 -5.57
CA GLU A 4 15.38 -5.72 -6.96
C GLU A 4 14.18 -5.76 -7.92
N TRP A 5 13.03 -6.24 -7.44
CA TRP A 5 11.85 -6.56 -8.27
C TRP A 5 10.65 -5.65 -8.00
N ILE A 6 10.49 -5.18 -6.77
CA ILE A 6 9.34 -4.38 -6.34
C ILE A 6 9.80 -2.93 -6.22
N LYS A 7 9.52 -2.15 -7.25
CA LYS A 7 9.96 -0.76 -7.36
C LYS A 7 8.77 0.14 -7.62
N PHE A 8 8.56 1.07 -6.71
CA PHE A 8 7.60 2.15 -6.91
C PHE A 8 8.19 3.13 -7.92
N PRO A 9 7.43 3.60 -8.92
CA PRO A 9 7.95 4.50 -9.93
C PRO A 9 8.27 5.87 -9.30
N THR A 10 9.54 6.26 -9.36
CA THR A 10 10.02 7.56 -8.85
C THR A 10 10.58 8.44 -9.96
N ASP A 11 10.98 7.85 -11.09
CA ASP A 11 11.39 8.57 -12.29
C ASP A 11 10.15 9.07 -13.07
N MET A 12 10.26 10.28 -13.62
CA MET A 12 9.14 10.93 -14.31
C MET A 12 8.71 10.18 -15.59
N ALA A 13 9.63 9.54 -16.31
CA ALA A 13 9.30 8.75 -17.48
C ALA A 13 8.52 7.49 -17.10
N ASP A 14 8.89 6.83 -16.00
CA ASP A 14 8.18 5.66 -15.48
C ASP A 14 6.79 6.03 -14.95
N ILE A 15 6.68 7.14 -14.22
CA ILE A 15 5.43 7.72 -13.74
C ILE A 15 4.50 8.02 -14.91
N GLN A 16 4.97 8.77 -15.92
CA GLN A 16 4.18 9.14 -17.08
C GLN A 16 3.72 7.90 -17.86
N ARG A 17 4.63 6.95 -18.08
CA ARG A 17 4.31 5.70 -18.78
C ARG A 17 3.21 4.93 -18.04
N ASN A 18 3.32 4.80 -16.72
CA ASN A 18 2.32 4.06 -15.95
C ASN A 18 0.97 4.79 -15.94
N THR A 19 0.96 6.10 -15.71
CA THR A 19 -0.26 6.92 -15.72
C THR A 19 -0.97 6.86 -17.07
N ASN A 20 -0.23 7.03 -18.18
CA ASN A 20 -0.80 6.95 -19.51
C ASN A 20 -1.42 5.58 -19.77
N THR A 21 -0.73 4.51 -19.37
CA THR A 21 -1.24 3.15 -19.53
C THR A 21 -2.52 2.93 -18.71
N PHE A 22 -2.59 3.45 -17.48
CA PHE A 22 -3.81 3.43 -16.67
C PHE A 22 -4.96 4.19 -17.34
N PHE A 23 -4.68 5.37 -17.89
CA PHE A 23 -5.67 6.17 -18.57
C PHE A 23 -6.19 5.49 -19.84
N GLU A 24 -5.30 4.94 -20.67
CA GLU A 24 -5.66 4.21 -21.89
C GLU A 24 -6.51 2.97 -21.60
N LYS A 25 -6.18 2.24 -20.54
CA LYS A 25 -6.84 0.95 -20.23
C LYS A 25 -8.11 1.09 -19.39
N TYR A 26 -8.15 2.06 -18.49
CA TYR A 26 -9.20 2.18 -17.47
C TYR A 26 -9.84 3.57 -17.38
N GLY A 27 -9.33 4.58 -18.08
CA GLY A 27 -9.87 5.95 -18.08
C GLY A 27 -9.46 6.81 -16.89
N PHE A 28 -8.54 6.35 -16.04
CA PHE A 28 -8.10 7.08 -14.85
C PHE A 28 -6.60 7.43 -14.91
N PRO A 29 -6.20 8.70 -14.74
CA PRO A 29 -4.80 9.11 -14.77
C PRO A 29 -4.14 8.96 -13.38
N VAL A 30 -3.91 7.71 -12.97
CA VAL A 30 -3.34 7.36 -11.67
C VAL A 30 -2.00 6.63 -11.81
N ILE A 31 -1.11 6.78 -10.82
CA ILE A 31 0.20 6.12 -10.82
C ILE A 31 0.17 4.70 -10.23
N GLY A 32 -0.96 4.30 -9.67
CA GLY A 32 -1.16 3.00 -9.05
C GLY A 32 -2.48 2.92 -8.30
N VAL A 33 -2.85 1.69 -7.96
CA VAL A 33 -3.99 1.39 -7.10
C VAL A 33 -3.48 0.83 -5.79
N ILE A 34 -4.09 1.24 -4.67
CA ILE A 34 -3.69 0.83 -3.31
C ILE A 34 -4.83 0.08 -2.63
N ASP A 35 -4.50 -1.03 -2.00
CA ASP A 35 -5.44 -1.79 -1.19
C ASP A 35 -4.71 -2.61 -0.12
N CYS A 36 -5.45 -3.05 0.89
CA CYS A 36 -4.99 -3.97 1.91
C CYS A 36 -5.58 -5.36 1.71
N SER A 37 -4.77 -6.39 1.91
CA SER A 37 -5.23 -7.77 1.93
C SER A 37 -4.88 -8.44 3.26
N HIS A 38 -5.87 -9.12 3.81
CA HIS A 38 -5.70 -9.91 5.01
C HIS A 38 -5.13 -11.30 4.68
N ILE A 39 -3.87 -11.52 5.05
CA ILE A 39 -3.18 -12.80 4.82
C ILE A 39 -3.24 -13.63 6.10
N ALA A 40 -3.82 -14.84 6.01
CA ALA A 40 -3.84 -15.77 7.13
C ALA A 40 -2.42 -16.24 7.47
N ILE A 41 -2.11 -16.32 8.76
CA ILE A 41 -0.81 -16.75 9.26
C ILE A 41 -0.98 -17.84 10.31
N VAL A 42 0.09 -18.61 10.52
CA VAL A 42 0.22 -19.43 11.72
C VAL A 42 0.32 -18.49 12.93
N ALA A 43 -0.27 -18.91 14.05
CA ALA A 43 -0.23 -18.14 15.29
C ALA A 43 1.22 -17.73 15.62
N PRO A 44 1.51 -16.43 15.76
CA PRO A 44 2.81 -15.99 16.25
C PRO A 44 2.97 -16.37 17.74
N PRO A 45 4.18 -16.29 18.30
CA PRO A 45 4.43 -16.58 19.71
C PRO A 45 3.47 -15.82 20.64
N ARG A 46 2.94 -16.51 21.65
CA ARG A 46 1.89 -15.98 22.52
C ARG A 46 2.34 -14.77 23.34
N TYR A 47 3.60 -14.74 23.76
CA TYR A 47 4.18 -13.76 24.69
C TYR A 47 5.33 -13.00 24.05
N ASP A 48 5.10 -12.40 22.89
CA ASP A 48 5.98 -11.37 22.34
C ASP A 48 5.66 -10.01 23.01
N GLU A 49 6.68 -9.28 23.46
CA GLU A 49 6.51 -8.02 24.18
C GLU A 49 5.98 -6.88 23.29
N LEU A 50 6.33 -6.90 21.99
CA LEU A 50 5.97 -5.85 21.04
C LEU A 50 4.80 -6.25 20.15
N TYR A 51 4.72 -7.54 19.81
CA TYR A 51 3.77 -8.09 18.84
C TYR A 51 3.04 -9.33 19.39
N PRO A 52 2.31 -9.22 20.50
CA PRO A 52 1.60 -10.36 21.08
C PRO A 52 0.58 -10.92 20.10
N ALA A 53 0.38 -12.24 20.13
CA ALA A 53 -0.46 -12.95 19.17
C ALA A 53 -1.92 -12.46 19.10
N THR A 54 -2.41 -11.84 20.17
CA THR A 54 -3.74 -11.22 20.22
C THR A 54 -3.92 -10.11 19.19
N LEU A 55 -2.87 -9.40 18.78
CA LEU A 55 -2.95 -8.34 17.75
C LEU A 55 -3.30 -8.88 16.37
N PHE A 56 -2.94 -10.13 16.09
CA PHE A 56 -3.16 -10.80 14.81
C PHE A 56 -4.44 -11.63 14.81
N TYR A 57 -4.99 -11.94 15.99
CA TYR A 57 -6.19 -12.76 16.13
C TYR A 57 -7.45 -11.96 15.78
N ASN A 58 -8.30 -12.53 14.93
CA ASN A 58 -9.52 -11.87 14.48
C ASN A 58 -10.79 -12.49 15.08
N ARG A 59 -11.94 -11.83 14.86
CA ARG A 59 -13.26 -12.32 15.29
C ARG A 59 -13.73 -13.59 14.58
N LYS A 60 -13.09 -13.97 13.47
CA LYS A 60 -13.37 -15.19 12.69
C LYS A 60 -12.56 -16.41 13.19
N GLY A 61 -11.81 -16.27 14.28
CA GLY A 61 -11.13 -17.38 14.94
C GLY A 61 -9.77 -17.76 14.37
N TYR A 62 -9.13 -16.90 13.59
CA TYR A 62 -7.80 -17.16 13.02
C TYR A 62 -6.87 -15.94 13.10
N TYR A 63 -5.57 -16.19 12.93
CA TYR A 63 -4.53 -15.16 12.94
C TYR A 63 -4.30 -14.64 11.52
N ARG A 64 -4.21 -13.32 11.37
CA ARG A 64 -3.96 -12.69 10.08
C ARG A 64 -3.05 -11.46 10.19
N GLN A 65 -2.25 -11.26 9.16
CA GLN A 65 -1.50 -10.05 8.89
C GLN A 65 -2.35 -9.14 7.99
N ASN A 66 -2.32 -7.82 8.21
CA ASN A 66 -2.80 -6.87 7.22
C ASN A 66 -1.61 -6.43 6.34
N VAL A 67 -1.71 -6.67 5.03
CA VAL A 67 -0.66 -6.34 4.08
C VAL A 67 -1.18 -5.34 3.07
N GLN A 68 -0.58 -4.16 3.04
CA GLN A 68 -0.91 -3.12 2.06
C GLN A 68 -0.05 -3.32 0.81
N PHE A 69 -0.67 -3.21 -0.35
CA PHE A 69 0.02 -3.29 -1.64
C PHE A 69 -0.32 -2.07 -2.47
N ILE A 70 0.63 -1.67 -3.32
CA ILE A 70 0.36 -0.79 -4.45
C ILE A 70 0.63 -1.59 -5.72
N ASN A 71 -0.32 -1.59 -6.63
CA ASN A 71 -0.24 -2.27 -7.91
C ASN A 71 -0.26 -1.29 -9.08
N ASP A 72 0.40 -1.68 -10.16
CA ASP A 72 0.32 -0.97 -11.43
C ASP A 72 -0.85 -1.48 -12.32
N CYS A 73 -0.95 -0.92 -13.53
CA CYS A 73 -2.01 -1.24 -14.49
C CYS A 73 -1.96 -2.69 -15.04
N TYR A 74 -0.89 -3.42 -14.77
CA TYR A 74 -0.70 -4.83 -15.10
C TYR A 74 -0.85 -5.74 -13.88
N LEU A 75 -1.38 -5.22 -12.77
CA LEU A 75 -1.56 -5.91 -11.50
C LEU A 75 -0.23 -6.32 -10.84
N ARG A 76 0.90 -5.77 -11.29
CA ARG A 76 2.21 -6.05 -10.69
C ARG A 76 2.33 -5.28 -9.38
N ILE A 77 2.81 -5.96 -8.34
CA ILE A 77 3.09 -5.32 -7.05
C ILE A 77 4.32 -4.44 -7.23
N ILE A 78 4.13 -3.13 -7.11
CA ILE A 78 5.18 -2.12 -7.21
C ILE A 78 5.57 -1.57 -5.84
N ASN A 79 4.78 -1.85 -4.81
CA ASN A 79 5.12 -1.54 -3.43
C ASN A 79 4.34 -2.43 -2.45
N LEU A 80 4.91 -2.72 -1.28
CA LEU A 80 4.25 -3.55 -0.26
C LEU A 80 4.61 -3.17 1.18
N ASN A 81 3.67 -3.37 2.10
CA ASN A 81 3.89 -3.26 3.54
C ASN A 81 3.20 -4.39 4.29
N ALA A 82 4.00 -5.34 4.79
CA ALA A 82 3.50 -6.51 5.52
C ALA A 82 3.73 -6.43 7.04
N ARG A 83 3.88 -5.23 7.60
CA ARG A 83 4.32 -5.04 9.00
C ARG A 83 3.19 -4.91 10.01
N PHE A 84 1.93 -4.84 9.56
CA PHE A 84 0.80 -4.47 10.41
C PHE A 84 -0.11 -5.63 10.79
N PRO A 85 -0.41 -5.83 12.08
CA PRO A 85 -1.35 -6.85 12.51
C PRO A 85 -2.71 -6.71 11.83
N GLY A 86 -3.44 -7.82 11.75
CA GLY A 86 -4.77 -7.89 11.12
C GLY A 86 -5.88 -7.02 11.72
N SER A 87 -5.60 -6.35 12.84
CA SER A 87 -6.49 -5.45 13.55
C SER A 87 -6.32 -3.98 13.15
N VAL A 88 -5.27 -3.63 12.41
CA VAL A 88 -4.97 -2.26 12.01
C VAL A 88 -5.77 -1.87 10.77
N HIS A 89 -6.38 -0.69 10.79
CA HIS A 89 -7.12 -0.12 9.65
C HIS A 89 -6.20 0.34 8.52
N ASP A 90 -6.69 0.28 7.28
CA ASP A 90 -5.92 0.51 6.07
C ASP A 90 -5.37 1.94 5.96
N ALA A 91 -6.19 2.95 6.27
CA ALA A 91 -5.73 4.34 6.38
C ALA A 91 -4.64 4.55 7.44
N ALA A 92 -4.67 3.78 8.54
CA ALA A 92 -3.65 3.86 9.59
C ALA A 92 -2.32 3.21 9.15
N ILE A 93 -2.37 2.23 8.25
CA ILE A 93 -1.19 1.68 7.58
C ILE A 93 -0.64 2.71 6.59
N TRP A 94 -1.53 3.31 5.78
CA TRP A 94 -1.16 4.33 4.79
C TRP A 94 -0.48 5.55 5.42
N SER A 95 -0.97 6.04 6.55
CA SER A 95 -0.40 7.21 7.24
C SER A 95 1.02 6.99 7.74
N GLN A 96 1.41 5.72 7.98
CA GLN A 96 2.76 5.35 8.40
C GLN A 96 3.67 5.00 7.23
N PHE A 97 3.14 4.96 6.01
CA PHE A 97 3.89 4.46 4.86
C PHE A 97 4.83 5.51 4.28
N ASN A 98 6.05 5.10 3.93
CA ASN A 98 7.05 6.00 3.36
C ASN A 98 6.61 6.58 2.00
N ILE A 99 5.88 5.80 1.20
CA ILE A 99 5.32 6.28 -0.08
C ILE A 99 4.33 7.42 0.13
N ASN A 100 3.51 7.38 1.19
CA ASN A 100 2.60 8.48 1.50
C ASN A 100 3.37 9.78 1.72
N ARG A 101 4.39 9.74 2.59
CA ARG A 101 5.26 10.90 2.84
C ARG A 101 5.95 11.39 1.57
N TYR A 102 6.43 10.47 0.73
CA TYR A 102 7.06 10.81 -0.54
C TYR A 102 6.09 11.57 -1.46
N LEU A 103 4.85 11.07 -1.62
CA LEU A 103 3.85 11.72 -2.47
C LEU A 103 3.42 13.09 -1.91
N GLN A 104 3.19 13.20 -0.60
CA GLN A 104 2.87 14.48 0.05
C GLN A 104 3.98 15.51 -0.18
N ASN A 105 5.24 15.14 0.01
CA ASN A 105 6.36 16.04 -0.23
C ASN A 105 6.41 16.50 -1.70
N LYS A 106 6.21 15.57 -2.64
CA LYS A 106 6.21 15.89 -4.08
C LYS A 106 5.05 16.79 -4.48
N HIS A 107 3.89 16.63 -3.85
CA HIS A 107 2.74 17.51 -4.00
C HIS A 107 3.05 18.91 -3.46
N LEU A 108 3.60 19.01 -2.25
CA LEU A 108 3.98 20.28 -1.62
C LEU A 108 5.05 21.04 -2.42
N ASP A 109 6.00 20.31 -3.00
CA ASP A 109 7.05 20.87 -3.86
C ASP A 109 6.53 21.23 -5.27
N ASN A 110 5.25 20.95 -5.57
CA ASN A 110 4.63 21.13 -6.88
C ASN A 110 5.40 20.42 -8.02
N THR A 111 5.97 19.25 -7.71
CA THR A 111 6.80 18.45 -8.64
C THR A 111 6.10 17.20 -9.14
N LEU A 112 4.97 16.82 -8.56
CA LEU A 112 4.19 15.65 -8.95
C LEU A 112 2.69 15.94 -8.83
N HIS A 113 1.98 15.81 -9.94
CA HIS A 113 0.53 16.01 -10.04
C HIS A 113 -0.18 14.71 -10.41
N TYR A 114 0.12 13.64 -9.68
CA TYR A 114 -0.47 12.32 -9.92
C TYR A 114 -1.06 11.74 -8.64
N HIS A 115 -2.04 10.86 -8.80
CA HIS A 115 -2.82 10.31 -7.71
C HIS A 115 -2.65 8.80 -7.60
N LEU A 116 -2.77 8.27 -6.38
CA LEU A 116 -3.09 6.87 -6.13
C LEU A 116 -4.60 6.73 -5.98
N LEU A 117 -5.14 5.59 -6.42
CA LEU A 117 -6.54 5.26 -6.24
C LEU A 117 -6.68 4.15 -5.19
N GLY A 118 -7.40 4.42 -4.12
CA GLY A 118 -7.78 3.43 -3.10
C GLY A 118 -9.28 3.23 -3.05
N ASP A 119 -9.73 2.28 -2.22
CA ASP A 119 -11.13 2.09 -1.90
C ASP A 119 -11.64 3.14 -0.88
N GLU A 120 -12.86 2.96 -0.39
CA GLU A 120 -13.47 3.86 0.60
C GLU A 120 -12.75 3.89 1.96
N GLY A 121 -11.87 2.92 2.23
CA GLY A 121 -11.05 2.84 3.43
C GLY A 121 -9.93 3.89 3.47
N TYR A 122 -9.65 4.58 2.36
CA TYR A 122 -8.61 5.59 2.25
C TYR A 122 -9.21 7.00 2.14
N PRO A 123 -8.88 7.94 3.05
CA PRO A 123 -9.35 9.31 2.93
C PRO A 123 -8.68 10.02 1.74
N LEU A 124 -9.36 11.00 1.16
CA LEU A 124 -8.74 11.91 0.19
C LEU A 124 -7.69 12.77 0.89
N THR A 125 -6.44 12.69 0.43
CA THR A 125 -5.30 13.45 0.98
C THR A 125 -4.56 14.19 -0.14
N PRO A 126 -3.94 15.35 0.15
CA PRO A 126 -3.03 16.05 -0.76
C PRO A 126 -1.81 15.20 -1.15
#